data_AF-A0A1G1BZM0-F1
#
_entry.id   AF-A0A1G1BZM0-F1
#
_cell.length_a   1.000
_cell.length_b   1.000
_cell.length_c   1.000
_cell.angle_alpha   90.00
_cell.angle_beta   90.00
_cell.angle_gamma   90.00
#
_symmetry.space_group_name_H-M   'P 1'
#
loop_
_entity.id
_entity.type
_entity.pdbx_description
1 polymer ?
#
loop_
_entity_poly.entity_id
_entity_poly.type
_entity_poly.pdbx_seq_one_letter_code
_entity_poly.pdbx_strand_id
1 'polypeptide(L)'
;MASRTATLLMAVLGFGVTFAVCPARAETVSAAVGWVRVGVTGPVTVAVSSPFLSAGETQQTNGIASQLAADGTVGDRLHVWTGQSFNSYTLADGAWRIYGTDAVIPETRMSDSPGNGCLLTRATSGATQVRVWGEVRGESELPVDIPAGAWRLIGYPYPADVTLATLTAAGAEAGDEVKLWDNAARAWALHVLADGSWSGGDAIAIPAGTSFLFHNASSATKTLVFQRAY
;
A
#
# COMPACT_ATOMS: atom_id res chain seq x y z
N MET A 1 -69.07 5.07 -13.56
CA MET A 1 -68.06 5.59 -12.63
C MET A 1 -66.75 4.88 -12.92
N ALA A 2 -65.87 5.52 -13.69
CA ALA A 2 -64.51 5.04 -13.96
C ALA A 2 -63.57 6.18 -13.53
N SER A 3 -62.87 5.98 -12.42
CA SER A 3 -61.90 6.94 -11.90
C SER A 3 -60.58 6.74 -12.63
N ARG A 4 -60.16 7.76 -13.38
CA ARG A 4 -58.78 7.92 -13.85
C ARG A 4 -57.98 8.54 -12.71
N THR A 5 -56.88 7.91 -12.32
CA THR A 5 -55.88 8.54 -11.45
C THR A 5 -54.51 8.35 -12.08
N ALA A 6 -53.80 9.47 -12.18
CA ALA A 6 -52.62 9.67 -12.99
C ALA A 6 -51.34 9.12 -12.33
N THR A 7 -50.43 8.74 -13.24
CA THR A 7 -48.99 8.50 -13.14
C THR A 7 -48.26 9.24 -12.02
N LEU A 8 -47.50 8.49 -11.20
CA LEU A 8 -46.21 8.94 -10.69
C LEU A 8 -45.23 7.75 -10.76
N LEU A 9 -44.43 7.72 -11.82
CA LEU A 9 -43.34 6.78 -12.02
C LEU A 9 -42.15 7.28 -11.19
N MET A 10 -41.95 6.75 -9.99
CA MET A 10 -40.70 6.97 -9.25
C MET A 10 -39.67 5.94 -9.73
N ALA A 11 -38.79 6.37 -10.64
CA ALA A 11 -37.59 5.64 -10.99
C ALA A 11 -36.59 5.75 -9.84
N VAL A 12 -36.56 4.75 -8.95
CA VAL A 12 -35.42 4.55 -8.06
C VAL A 12 -34.33 3.86 -8.88
N LEU A 13 -33.44 4.66 -9.45
CA LEU A 13 -32.17 4.20 -10.00
C LEU A 13 -31.30 3.69 -8.85
N GLY A 14 -31.50 2.42 -8.48
CA GLY A 14 -30.53 1.67 -7.69
C GLY A 14 -29.30 1.41 -8.54
N PHE A 15 -28.38 2.37 -8.60
CA PHE A 15 -27.01 2.12 -9.04
C PHE A 15 -26.36 1.19 -8.03
N GLY A 16 -26.56 -0.11 -8.21
CA GLY A 16 -25.71 -1.13 -7.65
C GLY A 16 -24.34 -1.01 -8.31
N VAL A 17 -23.50 -0.13 -7.79
CA VAL A 17 -22.07 -0.15 -8.09
C VAL A 17 -21.57 -1.49 -7.56
N THR A 18 -21.47 -2.44 -8.47
CA THR A 18 -20.77 -3.69 -8.19
C THR A 18 -19.32 -3.28 -8.09
N PHE A 19 -18.82 -3.17 -6.86
CA PHE A 19 -17.41 -2.94 -6.61
C PHE A 19 -16.64 -4.08 -7.27
N ALA A 20 -16.00 -3.82 -8.40
CA ALA A 20 -14.88 -4.64 -8.84
C ALA A 20 -13.71 -4.31 -7.90
N VAL A 21 -13.83 -4.73 -6.64
CA VAL A 21 -12.67 -4.95 -5.79
C VAL A 21 -11.88 -6.00 -6.58
N CYS A 22 -10.70 -5.66 -7.04
CA CYS A 22 -9.72 -6.69 -7.31
C CYS A 22 -9.10 -6.95 -5.94
N PRO A 23 -9.60 -7.92 -5.14
CA PRO A 23 -8.91 -8.25 -3.92
C PRO A 23 -7.56 -8.81 -4.35
N ALA A 24 -6.50 -8.07 -4.10
CA ALA A 24 -5.17 -8.67 -4.00
C ALA A 24 -5.25 -9.60 -2.78
N ARG A 25 -5.67 -10.85 -2.99
CA ARG A 25 -5.63 -11.88 -1.96
C ARG A 25 -4.18 -12.33 -1.83
N ALA A 26 -3.53 -11.92 -0.75
CA ALA A 26 -2.27 -12.53 -0.34
C ALA A 26 -2.56 -13.96 0.10
N GLU A 27 -2.15 -14.95 -0.68
CA GLU A 27 -2.12 -16.34 -0.23
C GLU A 27 -0.77 -16.57 0.43
N THR A 28 -0.74 -16.62 1.77
CA THR A 28 0.50 -16.94 2.50
C THR A 28 0.68 -18.45 2.52
N VAL A 29 1.85 -18.95 2.11
CA VAL A 29 2.20 -20.37 2.17
C VAL A 29 3.54 -20.53 2.89
N SER A 30 3.53 -21.18 4.06
CA SER A 30 4.64 -21.48 5.00
C SER A 30 4.78 -20.52 6.19
N ALA A 31 5.13 -21.09 7.36
CA ALA A 31 5.37 -20.37 8.61
C ALA A 31 6.74 -19.65 8.66
N ALA A 32 7.66 -20.01 7.75
CA ALA A 32 9.00 -19.44 7.67
C ALA A 32 9.21 -18.53 6.44
N VAL A 33 8.45 -18.77 5.36
CA VAL A 33 8.54 -18.01 4.11
C VAL A 33 7.12 -17.63 3.72
N GLY A 34 6.87 -16.36 3.46
CA GLY A 34 5.57 -15.86 3.02
C GLY A 34 5.68 -15.17 1.66
N TRP A 35 4.53 -15.00 1.01
CA TRP A 35 4.42 -14.17 -0.19
C TRP A 35 3.11 -13.41 -0.24
N VAL A 36 3.17 -12.23 -0.85
CA VAL A 36 2.01 -11.44 -1.23
C VAL A 36 1.98 -11.36 -2.75
N ARG A 37 0.78 -11.45 -3.31
CA ARG A 37 0.53 -11.23 -4.73
C ARG A 37 -0.43 -10.07 -4.90
N VAL A 38 0.03 -9.05 -5.61
CA VAL A 38 -0.81 -7.92 -6.03
C VAL A 38 -1.11 -8.08 -7.52
N GLY A 39 -2.39 -8.25 -7.85
CA GLY A 39 -2.84 -8.37 -9.23
C GLY A 39 -2.75 -7.02 -9.95
N VAL A 40 -1.99 -6.96 -11.04
CA VAL A 40 -1.94 -5.79 -11.93
C VAL A 40 -2.36 -6.21 -13.34
N THR A 41 -3.46 -5.64 -13.83
CA THR A 41 -3.95 -5.88 -15.20
C THR A 41 -4.06 -4.54 -15.91
N GLY A 42 -3.20 -4.33 -16.90
CA GLY A 42 -3.18 -3.08 -17.67
C GLY A 42 -2.17 -2.03 -17.15
N PRO A 43 -2.11 -0.84 -17.78
CA PRO A 43 -1.38 0.30 -17.24
C PRO A 43 -2.11 0.81 -15.99
N VAL A 44 -1.70 0.28 -14.84
CA VAL A 44 -2.28 0.54 -13.52
C VAL A 44 -1.18 0.97 -12.56
N THR A 45 -1.55 1.86 -11.63
CA THR A 45 -0.73 2.18 -10.46
C THR A 45 -1.31 1.41 -9.29
N VAL A 46 -0.47 0.69 -8.56
CA VAL A 46 -0.84 -0.05 -7.35
C VAL A 46 0.06 0.31 -6.19
N ALA A 47 -0.53 0.32 -4.99
CA ALA A 47 0.20 0.39 -3.74
C ALA A 47 0.75 -0.99 -3.35
N VAL A 48 2.04 -1.07 -3.06
CA VAL A 48 2.73 -2.32 -2.74
C VAL A 48 3.65 -2.10 -1.55
N SER A 49 3.61 -3.01 -0.58
CA SER A 49 4.52 -3.07 0.56
C SER A 49 4.97 -4.52 0.80
N SER A 50 6.05 -4.68 1.55
CA SER A 50 6.49 -6.00 2.01
C SER A 50 6.12 -6.18 3.48
N PRO A 51 5.21 -7.10 3.82
CA PRO A 51 4.98 -7.50 5.21
C PRO A 51 6.02 -8.52 5.72
N PHE A 52 7.08 -8.78 4.94
CA PHE A 52 8.08 -9.80 5.24
C PHE A 52 9.47 -9.18 5.39
N LEU A 53 10.31 -9.86 6.17
CA LEU A 53 11.74 -9.60 6.26
C LEU A 53 12.45 -10.02 4.97
N SER A 54 13.49 -9.28 4.58
CA SER A 54 14.53 -9.83 3.71
C SER A 54 15.28 -10.90 4.51
N ALA A 55 15.07 -12.17 4.20
CA ALA A 55 15.55 -13.30 5.01
C ALA A 55 17.07 -13.24 5.23
N GLY A 56 17.52 -13.63 6.43
CA GLY A 56 18.93 -13.86 6.71
C GLY A 56 19.50 -14.99 5.85
N GLU A 57 20.60 -14.70 5.15
CA GLU A 57 21.58 -15.64 4.59
C GLU A 57 21.04 -16.96 4.01
N THR A 58 20.57 -16.94 2.76
CA THR A 58 20.95 -17.87 1.67
C THR A 58 19.98 -17.86 0.49
N GLN A 59 18.77 -17.29 0.61
CA GLN A 59 17.85 -17.28 -0.52
C GLN A 59 17.44 -15.92 -1.08
N GLN A 60 17.32 -14.81 -0.34
CA GLN A 60 16.91 -13.52 -0.97
C GLN A 60 17.47 -12.27 -0.27
N THR A 61 18.58 -11.77 -0.80
CA THR A 61 19.14 -10.42 -0.56
C THR A 61 18.36 -9.29 -1.27
N ASN A 62 17.26 -9.62 -1.94
CA ASN A 62 16.58 -8.70 -2.84
C ASN A 62 15.46 -7.98 -2.07
N GLY A 63 15.71 -6.72 -1.69
CA GLY A 63 14.66 -5.84 -1.18
C GLY A 63 13.49 -5.73 -2.16
N ILE A 64 12.35 -5.22 -1.69
CA ILE A 64 11.11 -5.16 -2.49
C ILE A 64 11.36 -4.60 -3.90
N ALA A 65 12.16 -3.53 -4.03
CA ALA A 65 12.46 -2.95 -5.33
C ALA A 65 13.18 -3.90 -6.30
N SER A 66 14.16 -4.69 -5.84
CA SER A 66 14.86 -5.66 -6.69
C SER A 66 13.93 -6.79 -7.13
N GLN A 67 12.99 -7.21 -6.27
CA GLN A 67 11.93 -8.16 -6.65
C GLN A 67 10.99 -7.54 -7.70
N LEU A 68 10.58 -6.28 -7.51
CA LEU A 68 9.75 -5.55 -8.48
C LEU A 68 10.46 -5.31 -9.82
N ALA A 69 11.79 -5.14 -9.82
CA ALA A 69 12.58 -5.01 -11.04
C ALA A 69 12.61 -6.32 -11.85
N ALA A 70 12.72 -7.46 -11.16
CA ALA A 70 12.74 -8.78 -11.80
C ALA A 70 11.42 -9.14 -12.47
N ASP A 71 10.29 -8.78 -11.88
CA ASP A 71 8.93 -8.95 -12.45
C ASP A 71 8.49 -7.74 -13.31
N GLY A 72 9.37 -6.76 -13.50
CA GLY A 72 9.08 -5.48 -14.14
C GLY A 72 9.28 -5.48 -15.65
N THR A 73 8.70 -4.49 -16.32
CA THR A 73 8.90 -4.19 -17.74
C THR A 73 9.57 -2.83 -17.91
N VAL A 74 10.42 -2.68 -18.93
CA VAL A 74 11.06 -1.40 -19.24
C VAL A 74 9.99 -0.30 -19.36
N GLY A 75 10.21 0.82 -18.67
CA GLY A 75 9.29 1.94 -18.59
C GLY A 75 8.35 1.93 -17.38
N ASP A 76 8.25 0.82 -16.64
CA ASP A 76 7.55 0.81 -15.35
C ASP A 76 8.12 1.89 -14.44
N ARG A 77 7.26 2.47 -13.58
CA ARG A 77 7.67 3.51 -12.63
C ARG A 77 7.46 3.04 -11.20
N LEU A 78 8.48 3.26 -10.38
CA LEU A 78 8.40 3.05 -8.94
C LEU A 78 8.41 4.42 -8.27
N HIS A 79 7.46 4.66 -7.39
CA HIS A 79 7.42 5.86 -6.57
C HIS A 79 7.59 5.51 -5.10
N VAL A 80 8.51 6.19 -4.44
CA VAL A 80 8.87 5.95 -3.04
C VAL A 80 8.89 7.29 -2.31
N TRP A 81 8.39 7.28 -1.08
CA TRP A 81 8.53 8.43 -0.20
C TRP A 81 9.80 8.26 0.65
N THR A 82 10.82 9.08 0.41
CA THR A 82 12.05 9.05 1.21
C THR A 82 12.23 10.39 1.91
N GLY A 83 12.21 10.39 3.24
CA GLY A 83 12.21 11.62 4.02
C GLY A 83 10.95 12.46 3.75
N GLN A 84 11.13 13.68 3.26
CA GLN A 84 10.03 14.59 2.90
C GLN A 84 9.74 14.62 1.39
N SER A 85 10.38 13.77 0.59
CA SER A 85 10.31 13.85 -0.86
C SER A 85 9.64 12.61 -1.47
N PHE A 86 8.73 12.87 -2.41
CA PHE A 86 8.18 11.85 -3.29
C PHE A 86 9.10 11.68 -4.49
N ASN A 87 9.83 10.57 -4.52
CA ASN A 87 10.76 10.27 -5.59
C ASN A 87 10.15 9.29 -6.58
N SER A 88 10.48 9.47 -7.86
CA SER A 88 10.05 8.60 -8.95
C SER A 88 11.28 7.99 -9.62
N TYR A 89 11.17 6.72 -9.95
CA TYR A 89 12.19 5.94 -10.64
C TYR A 89 11.58 5.24 -11.85
N THR A 90 12.38 4.99 -12.88
CA THR A 90 11.98 4.25 -14.08
C THR A 90 12.78 2.97 -14.17
N LEU A 91 12.15 1.86 -14.51
CA LEU A 91 12.84 0.59 -14.79
C LEU A 91 13.43 0.62 -16.20
N ALA A 92 14.74 0.39 -16.30
CA ALA A 92 15.45 0.21 -17.56
C ALA A 92 16.60 -0.78 -17.37
N ASP A 93 16.73 -1.71 -18.33
CA ASP A 93 17.77 -2.77 -18.33
C ASP A 93 17.83 -3.59 -17.03
N GLY A 94 16.66 -3.86 -16.42
CA GLY A 94 16.56 -4.64 -15.19
C GLY A 94 16.95 -3.89 -13.91
N ALA A 95 17.21 -2.57 -13.99
CA ALA A 95 17.55 -1.75 -12.83
C ALA A 95 16.67 -0.49 -12.73
N TRP A 96 16.36 -0.08 -11.50
CA TRP A 96 15.68 1.20 -11.25
C TRP A 96 16.65 2.36 -11.44
N ARG A 97 16.21 3.38 -12.18
CA ARG A 97 16.97 4.59 -12.48
C ARG A 97 16.21 5.83 -12.04
N ILE A 98 16.92 6.90 -11.67
CA ILE A 98 16.29 8.19 -11.36
C ILE A 98 15.50 8.66 -12.59
N TYR A 99 14.22 8.97 -12.38
CA TYR A 99 13.32 9.36 -13.46
C TYR A 99 13.91 10.49 -14.32
N GLY A 100 13.93 10.29 -15.63
CA GLY A 100 14.47 11.25 -16.60
C GLY A 100 16.01 11.22 -16.74
N THR A 101 16.69 10.23 -16.16
CA THR A 101 18.15 10.08 -16.25
C THR A 101 18.56 8.62 -16.44
N ASP A 102 19.82 8.40 -16.84
CA ASP A 102 20.42 7.05 -16.88
C ASP A 102 21.08 6.64 -15.54
N ALA A 103 20.98 7.44 -14.49
CA ALA A 103 21.61 7.15 -13.21
C ALA A 103 20.87 6.00 -12.48
N VAL A 104 21.55 4.86 -12.32
CA VAL A 104 21.08 3.75 -11.47
C VAL A 104 21.10 4.20 -10.01
N ILE A 105 20.04 3.91 -9.27
CA ILE A 105 20.01 4.19 -7.83
C ILE A 105 20.69 3.07 -7.04
N PRO A 106 21.44 3.38 -5.98
CA PRO A 106 21.91 2.37 -5.04
C PRO A 106 20.71 1.63 -4.45
N GLU A 107 20.72 0.30 -4.47
CA GLU A 107 19.62 -0.53 -3.96
C GLU A 107 19.29 -0.21 -2.49
N THR A 108 20.29 0.19 -1.70
CA THR A 108 20.16 0.62 -0.29
C THR A 108 19.24 1.82 -0.08
N ARG A 109 18.96 2.63 -1.11
CA ARG A 109 17.94 3.69 -1.03
C ARG A 109 16.50 3.15 -1.10
N MET A 110 16.33 1.88 -1.46
CA MET A 110 15.03 1.25 -1.67
C MET A 110 14.71 0.09 -0.72
N SER A 111 15.68 -0.41 0.06
CA SER A 111 15.55 -1.73 0.71
C SER A 111 15.57 -1.80 2.24
N ASP A 112 15.84 -0.73 2.99
CA ASP A 112 16.51 -1.00 4.29
C ASP A 112 15.66 -0.77 5.54
N SER A 113 14.36 -0.48 5.42
CA SER A 113 13.50 -0.42 6.63
C SER A 113 12.20 -1.21 6.49
N PRO A 114 11.93 -2.11 7.45
CA PRO A 114 10.64 -2.75 7.62
C PRO A 114 9.51 -1.71 7.58
N GLY A 115 8.44 -2.01 6.85
CA GLY A 115 7.31 -1.12 6.74
C GLY A 115 7.46 0.01 5.74
N ASN A 116 8.49 0.06 4.87
CA ASN A 116 8.49 0.98 3.72
C ASN A 116 7.56 0.46 2.61
N GLY A 117 6.68 1.33 2.11
CA GLY A 117 5.81 1.06 0.97
C GLY A 117 6.25 1.78 -0.30
N CYS A 118 5.68 1.40 -1.44
CA CYS A 118 5.90 2.03 -2.74
C CYS A 118 4.61 2.06 -3.59
N LEU A 119 4.53 2.98 -4.53
CA LEU A 119 3.59 2.87 -5.64
C LEU A 119 4.31 2.34 -6.87
N LEU A 120 3.76 1.30 -7.48
CA LEU A 120 4.23 0.77 -8.76
C LEU A 120 3.24 1.13 -9.86
N THR A 121 3.70 1.84 -10.88
CA THR A 121 2.94 2.13 -12.11
C THR A 121 3.47 1.26 -13.24
N ARG A 122 2.61 0.41 -13.81
CA ARG A 122 2.97 -0.45 -14.94
C ARG A 122 2.89 0.31 -16.27
N ALA A 123 3.89 0.13 -17.14
CA ALA A 123 3.96 0.76 -18.45
C ALA A 123 3.24 -0.04 -19.55
N THR A 124 3.09 -1.36 -19.38
CA THR A 124 2.49 -2.24 -20.40
C THR A 124 1.10 -2.73 -19.99
N SER A 125 0.28 -3.10 -20.98
CA SER A 125 -1.11 -3.52 -20.79
C SER A 125 -1.29 -5.02 -20.50
N GLY A 126 -0.22 -5.76 -20.25
CA GLY A 126 -0.26 -7.19 -19.93
C GLY A 126 -0.74 -7.45 -18.51
N ALA A 127 -1.42 -8.57 -18.29
CA ALA A 127 -1.66 -9.07 -16.93
C ALA A 127 -0.33 -9.57 -16.37
N THR A 128 0.20 -8.87 -15.38
CA THR A 128 1.36 -9.30 -14.61
C THR A 128 0.96 -9.48 -13.15
N GLN A 129 1.60 -10.43 -12.49
CA GLN A 129 1.46 -10.59 -11.05
C GLN A 129 2.72 -10.05 -10.42
N VAL A 130 2.55 -9.04 -9.56
CA VAL A 130 3.65 -8.58 -8.71
C VAL A 130 3.70 -9.51 -7.52
N ARG A 131 4.84 -10.16 -7.30
CA ARG A 131 5.03 -11.06 -6.17
C ARG A 131 6.16 -10.53 -5.29
N VAL A 132 5.85 -10.38 -4.00
CA VAL A 132 6.83 -10.01 -2.99
C VAL A 132 6.92 -11.17 -2.01
N TRP A 133 8.13 -11.70 -1.85
CA TRP A 133 8.45 -12.85 -1.00
C TRP A 133 9.40 -12.42 0.11
N GLY A 134 9.32 -13.10 1.24
CA GLY A 134 10.29 -12.90 2.32
C GLY A 134 10.02 -13.80 3.52
N GLU A 135 10.82 -13.62 4.57
CA GLU A 135 10.67 -14.33 5.83
C GLU A 135 9.54 -13.72 6.67
N VAL A 136 8.72 -14.58 7.27
CA VAL A 136 7.65 -14.15 8.17
C VAL A 136 8.25 -13.69 9.48
N ARG A 137 7.91 -12.47 9.91
CA ARG A 137 8.38 -11.91 11.17
C ARG A 137 7.97 -12.75 12.38
N GLY A 138 8.93 -13.01 13.25
CA GLY A 138 8.73 -13.70 14.52
C GLY A 138 8.31 -12.77 15.65
N GLU A 139 8.64 -11.47 15.56
CA GLU A 139 8.29 -10.50 16.60
C GLU A 139 6.78 -10.28 16.68
N SER A 140 6.27 -10.04 17.89
CA SER A 140 4.86 -9.72 18.13
C SER A 140 4.52 -8.26 17.86
N GLU A 141 5.53 -7.39 17.95
CA GLU A 141 5.40 -5.94 17.82
C GLU A 141 6.49 -5.40 16.90
N LEU A 142 6.13 -4.40 16.10
CA LEU A 142 7.09 -3.66 15.28
C LEU A 142 6.90 -2.14 15.42
N PRO A 143 7.87 -1.41 15.99
CA PRO A 143 7.85 0.04 16.02
C PRO A 143 8.27 0.65 14.68
N VAL A 144 7.57 1.69 14.25
CA VAL A 144 7.87 2.50 13.06
C VAL A 144 7.82 3.98 13.43
N ASP A 145 8.98 4.65 13.36
CA ASP A 145 9.10 6.07 13.68
C ASP A 145 8.69 6.96 12.51
N ILE A 146 7.91 8.01 12.75
CA ILE A 146 7.44 8.94 11.75
C ILE A 146 7.82 10.34 12.23
N PRO A 147 8.75 11.04 11.56
CA PRO A 147 9.19 12.37 11.98
C PRO A 147 8.03 13.37 12.06
N ALA A 148 8.21 14.40 12.90
CA ALA A 148 7.25 15.48 13.05
C ALA A 148 6.87 16.11 11.70
N GLY A 149 5.57 16.26 11.45
CA GLY A 149 5.04 16.87 10.23
C GLY A 149 5.34 16.11 8.93
N ALA A 150 5.92 14.90 8.98
CA ALA A 150 6.36 14.17 7.80
C ALA A 150 5.29 13.20 7.29
N TRP A 151 5.26 13.06 5.96
CA TRP A 151 4.58 11.94 5.30
C TRP A 151 5.54 10.78 5.16
N ARG A 152 5.03 9.55 5.35
CA ARG A 152 5.76 8.31 5.06
C ARG A 152 4.85 7.32 4.37
N LEU A 153 5.35 6.70 3.31
CA LEU A 153 4.67 5.58 2.66
C LEU A 153 5.05 4.31 3.39
N ILE A 154 4.08 3.68 4.05
CA ILE A 154 4.31 2.51 4.87
C ILE A 154 3.34 1.38 4.57
N GLY A 155 3.65 0.16 5.01
CA GLY A 155 2.75 -0.99 4.94
C GLY A 155 2.60 -1.66 6.30
N TYR A 156 1.50 -2.38 6.49
CA TYR A 156 1.36 -3.22 7.68
C TYR A 156 2.39 -4.36 7.63
N PRO A 157 3.21 -4.55 8.69
CA PRO A 157 4.42 -5.37 8.61
C PRO A 157 4.19 -6.86 8.85
N TYR A 158 2.94 -7.32 8.79
CA TYR A 158 2.58 -8.74 8.94
C TYR A 158 1.63 -9.16 7.81
N PRO A 159 1.61 -10.45 7.44
CA PRO A 159 0.80 -10.95 6.33
C PRO A 159 -0.68 -11.12 6.71
N ALA A 160 -1.33 -10.03 7.12
CA ALA A 160 -2.75 -10.03 7.44
C ALA A 160 -3.42 -8.77 6.91
N ASP A 161 -4.72 -8.91 6.61
CA ASP A 161 -5.58 -7.77 6.34
C ASP A 161 -5.85 -7.03 7.65
N VAL A 162 -5.81 -5.70 7.59
CA VAL A 162 -6.07 -4.83 8.74
C VAL A 162 -7.08 -3.76 8.36
N THR A 163 -7.44 -2.89 9.31
CA THR A 163 -8.31 -1.75 9.03
C THR A 163 -7.66 -0.46 9.55
N LEU A 164 -8.27 0.69 9.26
CA LEU A 164 -7.82 1.96 9.85
C LEU A 164 -7.82 1.94 11.39
N ALA A 165 -8.72 1.18 12.02
CA ALA A 165 -8.71 0.96 13.47
C ALA A 165 -7.35 0.44 13.99
N THR A 166 -6.64 -0.36 13.19
CA THR A 166 -5.31 -0.89 13.53
C THR A 166 -4.28 0.23 13.67
N LEU A 167 -4.42 1.33 12.93
CA LEU A 167 -3.52 2.48 13.04
C LEU A 167 -3.75 3.26 14.34
N THR A 168 -5.01 3.41 14.74
CA THR A 168 -5.36 3.97 16.06
C THR A 168 -4.80 3.10 17.18
N ALA A 169 -4.98 1.78 17.10
CA ALA A 169 -4.39 0.83 18.05
C ALA A 169 -2.86 0.85 18.07
N ALA A 170 -2.22 1.20 16.95
CA ALA A 170 -0.78 1.36 16.85
C ALA A 170 -0.25 2.69 17.43
N GLY A 171 -1.12 3.62 17.83
CA GLY A 171 -0.74 4.91 18.42
C GLY A 171 -0.93 6.12 17.51
N ALA A 172 -1.74 6.02 16.45
CA ALA A 172 -2.21 7.22 15.74
C ALA A 172 -3.12 8.06 16.65
N GLU A 173 -3.04 9.38 16.50
CA GLU A 173 -3.73 10.36 17.34
C GLU A 173 -4.55 11.33 16.49
N ALA A 174 -5.46 12.06 17.14
CA ALA A 174 -6.28 13.06 16.46
C ALA A 174 -5.41 14.08 15.70
N GLY A 175 -5.81 14.36 14.45
CA GLY A 175 -5.08 15.20 13.51
C GLY A 175 -4.20 14.41 12.53
N ASP A 176 -3.80 13.18 12.83
CA ASP A 176 -3.06 12.36 11.88
C ASP A 176 -3.89 12.06 10.62
N GLU A 177 -3.20 11.90 9.50
CA GLU A 177 -3.82 11.63 8.20
C GLU A 177 -3.30 10.34 7.58
N VAL A 178 -4.18 9.64 6.87
CA VAL A 178 -3.85 8.48 6.06
C VAL A 178 -4.39 8.67 4.66
N LYS A 179 -3.58 8.39 3.65
CA LYS A 179 -4.01 8.30 2.26
C LYS A 179 -3.91 6.86 1.76
N LEU A 180 -5.02 6.34 1.27
CA LEU A 180 -5.12 5.06 0.60
C LEU A 180 -5.21 5.29 -0.90
N TRP A 181 -4.39 4.58 -1.69
CA TRP A 181 -4.42 4.74 -3.13
C TRP A 181 -5.60 3.95 -3.70
N ASP A 182 -6.51 4.65 -4.38
CA ASP A 182 -7.62 4.05 -5.11
C ASP A 182 -7.20 3.79 -6.56
N ASN A 183 -7.02 2.50 -6.89
CA ASN A 183 -6.64 2.05 -8.23
C ASN A 183 -7.69 2.39 -9.29
N ALA A 184 -8.98 2.37 -8.92
CA ALA A 184 -10.09 2.63 -9.85
C ALA A 184 -10.21 4.12 -10.14
N ALA A 185 -10.16 4.96 -9.10
CA ALA A 185 -10.21 6.42 -9.24
C ALA A 185 -8.87 7.03 -9.70
N ARG A 186 -7.76 6.28 -9.60
CA ARG A 186 -6.39 6.76 -9.81
C ARG A 186 -6.10 8.00 -8.95
N ALA A 187 -6.54 7.96 -7.71
CA ALA A 187 -6.48 9.08 -6.78
C ALA A 187 -6.21 8.59 -5.36
N TRP A 188 -5.73 9.50 -4.52
CA TRP A 188 -5.59 9.26 -3.09
C TRP A 188 -6.91 9.54 -2.38
N ALA A 189 -7.44 8.54 -1.67
CA ALA A 189 -8.51 8.72 -0.70
C ALA A 189 -7.89 9.15 0.64
N LEU A 190 -8.25 10.35 1.11
CA LEU A 190 -7.77 10.91 2.37
C LEU A 190 -8.70 10.52 3.52
N HIS A 191 -8.11 10.07 4.62
CA HIS A 191 -8.76 9.79 5.88
C HIS A 191 -8.05 10.57 6.99
N VAL A 192 -8.81 11.29 7.81
CA VAL A 192 -8.29 12.08 8.93
C VAL A 192 -8.82 11.47 10.22
N LEU A 193 -7.93 11.29 11.20
CA LEU A 193 -8.32 10.82 12.53
C LEU A 193 -8.83 12.00 13.35
N ALA A 194 -10.08 11.95 13.81
CA ALA A 194 -10.67 12.95 14.67
C ALA A 194 -11.47 12.27 15.78
N ASP A 195 -11.32 12.73 17.02
CA ASP A 195 -12.04 12.20 18.19
C ASP A 195 -12.00 10.66 18.32
N GLY A 196 -10.88 10.05 17.92
CA GLY A 196 -10.64 8.61 18.00
C GLY A 196 -11.20 7.77 16.84
N SER A 197 -11.81 8.37 15.83
CA SER A 197 -12.32 7.66 14.65
C SER A 197 -11.84 8.29 13.33
N TRP A 198 -11.60 7.44 12.33
CA TRP A 198 -11.18 7.88 11.01
C TRP A 198 -12.36 8.37 10.17
N SER A 199 -12.17 9.48 9.46
CA SER A 199 -13.17 9.95 8.50
C SER A 199 -13.44 8.88 7.44
N GLY A 200 -14.71 8.50 7.27
CA GLY A 200 -15.14 7.39 6.40
C GLY A 200 -15.29 6.05 7.11
N GLY A 201 -14.79 5.91 8.35
CA GLY A 201 -15.03 4.78 9.23
C GLY A 201 -13.81 3.90 9.52
N ASP A 202 -13.75 3.36 10.73
CA ASP A 202 -12.61 2.57 11.23
C ASP A 202 -12.50 1.17 10.60
N ALA A 203 -13.58 0.70 9.97
CA ALA A 203 -13.66 -0.59 9.28
C ALA A 203 -13.12 -0.56 7.85
N ILE A 204 -12.61 0.58 7.36
CA ILE A 204 -11.97 0.67 6.05
C ILE A 204 -10.76 -0.26 6.01
N ALA A 205 -10.80 -1.21 5.08
CA ALA A 205 -9.82 -2.28 4.97
C ALA A 205 -8.51 -1.80 4.32
N ILE A 206 -7.40 -2.31 4.84
CA ILE A 206 -6.06 -2.24 4.27
C ILE A 206 -5.61 -3.69 4.06
N PRO A 207 -5.70 -4.20 2.81
CA PRO A 207 -5.30 -5.57 2.53
C PRO A 207 -3.80 -5.80 2.76
N ALA A 208 -3.44 -7.03 3.08
CA ALA A 208 -2.04 -7.44 3.27
C ALA A 208 -1.16 -7.05 2.07
N GLY A 209 0.01 -6.48 2.36
CA GLY A 209 0.98 -6.00 1.35
C GLY A 209 0.52 -4.80 0.52
N THR A 210 -0.52 -4.09 0.97
CA THR A 210 -0.86 -2.76 0.46
C THR A 210 -0.08 -1.71 1.24
N SER A 211 0.44 -0.69 0.56
CA SER A 211 1.02 0.50 1.22
C SER A 211 -0.01 1.61 1.39
N PHE A 212 0.12 2.39 2.45
CA PHE A 212 -0.64 3.61 2.71
C PHE A 212 0.30 4.76 3.09
N LEU A 213 -0.08 5.98 2.75
CA LEU A 213 0.69 7.16 3.13
C LEU A 213 0.19 7.67 4.48
N PHE A 214 1.03 7.70 5.49
CA PHE A 214 0.70 8.21 6.82
C PHE A 214 1.36 9.57 7.05
N HIS A 215 0.62 10.52 7.61
CA HIS A 215 1.12 11.82 8.05
C HIS A 215 1.11 11.88 9.57
N ASN A 216 2.27 12.17 10.15
CA ASN A 216 2.35 12.56 11.55
C ASN A 216 2.03 14.06 11.66
N ALA A 217 0.86 14.39 12.18
CA ALA A 217 0.43 15.77 12.35
C ALA A 217 1.03 16.47 13.58
N SER A 218 1.69 15.71 14.46
CA SER A 218 2.31 16.25 15.67
C SER A 218 3.61 17.01 15.37
N SER A 219 4.02 17.83 16.34
CA SER A 219 5.30 18.56 16.33
C SER A 219 6.49 17.72 16.80
N ALA A 220 6.28 16.44 17.17
CA ALA A 220 7.31 15.53 17.63
C ALA A 220 7.37 14.27 16.75
N THR A 221 8.46 13.52 16.81
CA THR A 221 8.50 12.19 16.21
C THR A 221 7.49 11.29 16.91
N LYS A 222 6.70 10.56 16.12
CA LYS A 222 5.70 9.59 16.58
C LYS A 222 6.16 8.18 16.27
N THR A 223 5.97 7.24 17.18
CA THR A 223 6.26 5.82 16.94
C THR A 223 4.94 5.06 16.86
N LEU A 224 4.63 4.51 15.69
CA LEU A 224 3.53 3.56 15.55
C LEU A 224 4.01 2.17 15.91
N VAL A 225 3.33 1.47 16.81
CA VAL A 225 3.66 0.10 17.24
C VAL A 225 2.66 -0.88 16.64
N PHE A 226 3.04 -1.53 15.54
CA PHE A 226 2.19 -2.51 14.89
C PHE A 226 2.23 -3.85 15.64
N GLN A 227 1.06 -4.27 16.07
CA GLN A 227 0.84 -5.60 16.67
C GLN A 227 0.62 -6.62 15.57
N ARG A 228 1.17 -7.83 15.72
CA ARG A 228 0.86 -8.96 14.86
C ARG A 228 -0.59 -9.38 15.07
N ALA A 229 -1.38 -9.43 14.00
CA ALA A 229 -2.72 -10.02 14.03
C ALA A 229 -2.63 -11.53 14.32
N TYR A 230 -3.43 -12.01 15.26
CA TYR A 230 -3.52 -13.42 15.68
C TYR A 230 -4.39 -14.25 14.75
#